data_AF-A0A847YG59-F1
#
_entry.id   AF-A0A847YG59-F1
#
_cell.length_a   1.000
_cell.length_b   1.000
_cell.length_c   1.000
_cell.angle_alpha   90.00
_cell.angle_beta   90.00
_cell.angle_gamma   90.00
#
_symmetry.space_group_name_H-M   'P 1'
#
loop_
_entity.id
_entity.type
_entity.pdbx_description
1 polymer ?
#
loop_
_entity_poly.entity_id
_entity_poly.type
_entity_poly.pdbx_seq_one_letter_code
_entity_poly.pdbx_strand_id
1 'polypeptide(L)'
;MTRITVEQVREAGVVGAGGAGFPTHVKLAAKADTVLINAAECEPLLHKDKEVLRDYADTVLEGLTQAMRLVGASRGIVGIKGKYRDVIELLQPRLAQGVEIVPLP
;
A
#
# COMPACT_ATOMS: atom_id res chain seq x y z
N MET A 1 8.56 2.06 16.99
CA MET A 1 8.45 1.65 15.57
C MET A 1 9.68 2.12 14.83
N THR A 2 10.29 1.24 14.04
CA THR A 2 11.55 1.52 13.34
C THR A 2 11.25 2.23 12.03
N ARG A 3 11.83 3.42 11.83
CA ARG A 3 11.71 4.13 10.54
C ARG A 3 12.60 3.44 9.51
N ILE A 4 12.04 3.12 8.35
CA ILE A 4 12.80 2.58 7.22
C ILE A 4 13.43 3.70 6.38
N THR A 5 14.55 3.44 5.72
CA THR A 5 15.17 4.37 4.75
C THR A 5 15.04 3.82 3.33
N VAL A 6 15.14 4.71 2.33
CA VAL A 6 15.19 4.31 0.91
C VAL A 6 16.37 3.36 0.65
N GLU A 7 17.50 3.59 1.35
CA GLU A 7 18.69 2.76 1.23
C GLU A 7 18.46 1.34 1.74
N GLN A 8 17.79 1.16 2.88
CA GLN A 8 17.41 -0.17 3.37
C GLN A 8 16.50 -0.91 2.39
N VAL A 9 15.58 -0.20 1.73
CA VAL A 9 14.71 -0.79 0.69
C VAL A 9 15.52 -1.22 -0.55
N ARG A 10 16.56 -0.45 -0.91
CA ARG A 10 17.48 -0.77 -2.00
C ARG A 10 18.31 -2.01 -1.66
N GLU A 11 18.94 -2.04 -0.49
CA GLU A 11 19.78 -3.15 -0.02
C GLU A 11 18.98 -4.45 0.13
N ALA A 12 17.72 -4.36 0.55
CA ALA A 12 16.82 -5.51 0.63
C ALA A 12 16.32 -6.02 -0.74
N GLY A 13 16.64 -5.33 -1.84
CA GLY A 13 16.26 -5.76 -3.19
C GLY A 13 14.76 -5.71 -3.48
N VAL A 14 14.00 -4.82 -2.80
CA VAL A 14 12.54 -4.76 -2.93
C VAL A 14 12.13 -4.23 -4.31
N VAL A 15 11.26 -4.97 -4.98
CA VAL A 15 10.67 -4.62 -6.28
C VAL A 15 9.14 -4.55 -6.19
N GLY A 16 8.51 -3.89 -7.16
CA GLY A 16 7.06 -3.79 -7.23
C GLY A 16 6.40 -5.15 -7.48
N ALA A 17 5.59 -5.61 -6.52
CA ALA A 17 4.85 -6.88 -6.56
C ALA A 17 3.58 -6.87 -7.43
N GLY A 18 3.44 -5.87 -8.32
CA GLY A 18 2.32 -5.73 -9.26
C GLY A 18 2.59 -6.30 -10.65
N GLY A 19 3.68 -7.06 -10.83
CA GLY A 19 4.03 -7.75 -12.09
C GLY A 19 5.21 -7.15 -12.85
N ALA A 20 5.32 -5.82 -12.92
CA ALA A 20 6.39 -5.16 -13.69
C ALA A 20 7.79 -5.24 -13.03
N GLY A 21 7.88 -5.56 -11.73
CA GLY A 21 9.16 -5.71 -11.04
C GLY A 21 10.00 -4.42 -10.93
N PHE A 22 9.39 -3.24 -11.11
CA PHE A 22 10.14 -1.98 -11.04
C PHE A 22 10.75 -1.77 -9.64
N PRO A 23 12.01 -1.33 -9.51
CA PRO A 23 12.65 -1.19 -8.20
C PRO A 23 11.92 -0.19 -7.28
N THR A 24 11.54 -0.66 -6.08
CA THR A 24 10.70 0.13 -5.17
C THR A 24 11.44 1.34 -4.59
N HIS A 25 12.74 1.19 -4.32
CA HIS A 25 13.58 2.28 -3.81
C HIS A 25 13.63 3.49 -4.77
N VAL A 26 13.59 3.25 -6.09
CA VAL A 26 13.55 4.33 -7.10
C VAL A 26 12.25 5.13 -6.98
N LYS A 27 11.11 4.47 -6.75
CA LYS A 27 9.83 5.16 -6.52
C LYS A 27 9.85 5.95 -5.20
N LEU A 28 10.39 5.37 -4.14
CA LEU A 28 10.43 5.98 -2.81
C LEU A 28 11.44 7.13 -2.68
N ALA A 29 12.42 7.21 -3.59
CA ALA A 29 13.35 8.34 -3.68
C ALA A 29 12.71 9.61 -4.27
N ALA A 30 11.57 9.48 -4.97
CA ALA A 30 10.86 10.61 -5.56
C ALA A 30 10.03 11.40 -4.52
N LYS A 31 9.48 12.52 -4.95
CA LYS A 31 8.49 13.30 -4.19
C LYS A 31 7.09 13.10 -4.77
N ALA A 32 6.12 12.96 -3.89
CA ALA A 32 4.70 12.86 -4.25
C ALA A 32 3.84 13.45 -3.13
N ASP A 33 2.68 14.00 -3.48
CA ASP A 33 1.68 14.45 -2.51
C ASP A 33 0.80 13.30 -1.99
N THR A 34 0.74 12.20 -2.76
CA THR A 34 -0.18 11.07 -2.56
C THR A 34 0.55 9.74 -2.77
N VAL A 35 0.26 8.76 -1.91
CA VAL A 35 0.65 7.35 -2.11
C VAL A 35 -0.60 6.48 -2.25
N LEU A 36 -0.62 5.63 -3.27
CA LEU A 36 -1.73 4.72 -3.56
C LEU A 36 -1.30 3.26 -3.39
N ILE A 37 -1.99 2.52 -2.52
CA ILE A 37 -2.05 1.06 -2.58
C ILE A 37 -3.10 0.68 -3.62
N ASN A 38 -2.66 0.02 -4.69
CA ASN A 38 -3.53 -0.55 -5.70
C ASN A 38 -3.84 -2.02 -5.35
N ALA A 39 -5.01 -2.28 -4.77
CA ALA A 39 -5.58 -3.60 -4.50
C ALA A 39 -6.82 -3.88 -5.38
N ALA A 40 -6.79 -3.38 -6.63
CA ALA A 40 -7.86 -3.63 -7.60
C ALA A 40 -7.90 -5.08 -8.10
N GLU A 41 -6.74 -5.75 -8.16
CA GLU A 41 -6.46 -7.11 -8.67
C GLU A 41 -7.57 -7.69 -9.57
N CYS A 42 -7.41 -7.54 -10.88
CA CYS A 42 -8.45 -7.88 -11.87
C CYS A 42 -8.19 -9.17 -12.63
N GLU A 43 -6.98 -9.72 -12.50
CA GLU A 43 -6.56 -10.96 -13.12
C GLU A 43 -7.42 -12.14 -12.63
N PRO A 44 -8.00 -12.94 -13.55
CA PRO A 44 -8.76 -14.11 -13.17
C PRO A 44 -7.96 -15.04 -12.27
N LEU A 45 -8.62 -15.60 -11.24
CA LEU A 45 -8.06 -16.52 -10.23
C LEU A 45 -7.10 -15.90 -9.21
N LEU A 46 -6.63 -14.66 -9.40
CA LEU A 46 -5.81 -13.97 -8.41
C LEU A 46 -6.68 -13.17 -7.43
N HIS A 47 -6.36 -13.31 -6.14
CA HIS A 47 -7.00 -12.61 -5.03
C HIS A 47 -6.02 -12.35 -3.88
N LYS A 48 -4.70 -12.33 -4.18
CA LYS A 48 -3.64 -12.21 -3.17
C LYS A 48 -3.68 -10.87 -2.46
N ASP A 49 -4.04 -9.78 -3.15
CA ASP A 49 -3.98 -8.43 -2.56
C ASP A 49 -5.07 -8.27 -1.49
N LYS A 50 -6.24 -8.87 -1.76
CA LYS A 50 -7.33 -8.97 -0.79
C LYS A 50 -6.91 -9.78 0.45
N GLU A 51 -6.29 -10.94 0.28
CA GLU A 51 -5.89 -11.77 1.44
C GLU A 51 -4.74 -11.16 2.22
N VAL A 52 -3.78 -10.48 1.55
CA VAL A 52 -2.72 -9.73 2.24
C VAL A 52 -3.31 -8.59 3.07
N LEU A 53 -4.29 -7.84 2.54
CA LEU A 53 -4.99 -6.81 3.31
C LEU A 53 -5.82 -7.37 4.47
N ARG A 54 -6.39 -8.58 4.31
CA ARG A 54 -7.14 -9.26 5.37
C ARG A 54 -6.23 -9.71 6.52
N ASP A 55 -5.16 -10.42 6.19
CA ASP A 55 -4.35 -11.13 7.18
C ASP A 55 -3.23 -10.26 7.77
N TYR A 56 -2.77 -9.24 7.02
CA TYR A 56 -1.65 -8.38 7.39
C TYR A 56 -2.00 -6.89 7.36
N ALA A 57 -3.26 -6.55 7.66
CA ALA A 57 -3.79 -5.18 7.64
C ALA A 57 -2.85 -4.14 8.27
N ASP A 58 -2.44 -4.35 9.51
CA ASP A 58 -1.61 -3.39 10.25
C ASP A 58 -0.23 -3.21 9.60
N THR A 59 0.39 -4.31 9.16
CA THR A 59 1.67 -4.29 8.46
C THR A 59 1.59 -3.51 7.14
N VAL A 60 0.51 -3.70 6.38
CA VAL A 60 0.30 -3.01 5.11
C VAL A 60 0.08 -1.51 5.33
N LEU A 61 -0.74 -1.13 6.32
CA LEU A 61 -1.02 0.27 6.65
C LEU A 61 0.21 0.98 7.26
N GLU A 62 1.03 0.27 8.03
CA GLU A 62 2.33 0.79 8.47
C GLU A 62 3.26 1.02 7.27
N GLY A 63 3.33 0.07 6.33
CA GLY A 63 4.08 0.21 5.09
C GLY A 63 3.64 1.43 4.26
N LEU A 64 2.33 1.65 4.12
CA LEU A 64 1.76 2.85 3.49
C LEU A 64 2.25 4.12 4.18
N THR A 65 2.16 4.16 5.52
CA THR A 65 2.58 5.32 6.31
C THR A 65 4.07 5.61 6.15
N GLN A 66 4.92 4.58 6.12
CA GLN A 66 6.35 4.74 5.84
C GLN A 66 6.59 5.25 4.42
N ALA A 67 5.89 4.71 3.42
CA ALA A 67 6.00 5.16 2.04
C ALA A 67 5.60 6.64 1.90
N MET A 68 4.48 7.04 2.49
CA MET A 68 4.04 8.44 2.54
C MET A 68 5.12 9.35 3.14
N ARG A 69 5.69 8.96 4.28
CA ARG A 69 6.78 9.73 4.93
C ARG A 69 8.00 9.87 4.03
N LEU A 70 8.42 8.80 3.34
CA LEU A 70 9.60 8.82 2.48
C LEU A 70 9.44 9.77 1.30
N VAL A 71 8.28 9.73 0.64
CA VAL A 71 8.00 10.60 -0.52
C VAL A 71 7.52 12.00 -0.14
N GLY A 72 7.19 12.23 1.14
CA GLY A 72 6.66 13.50 1.64
C GLY A 72 5.16 13.71 1.38
N ALA A 73 4.40 12.63 1.20
CA ALA A 73 2.96 12.68 0.97
C ALA A 73 2.19 12.93 2.26
N SER A 74 1.14 13.75 2.18
CA SER A 74 0.16 13.95 3.24
C SER A 74 -1.12 13.13 3.03
N ARG A 75 -1.28 12.54 1.84
CA ARG A 75 -2.45 11.72 1.47
C ARG A 75 -2.05 10.29 1.14
N GLY A 76 -2.78 9.33 1.71
CA GLY A 76 -2.68 7.91 1.41
C GLY A 76 -4.01 7.38 0.93
N ILE A 77 -4.00 6.48 -0.05
CA ILE A 77 -5.20 5.86 -0.61
C ILE A 77 -5.02 4.36 -0.64
N VAL A 78 -6.05 3.62 -0.20
CA VAL A 78 -6.18 2.18 -0.45
C VAL A 78 -7.31 1.98 -1.46
N GLY A 79 -6.96 1.71 -2.71
CA GLY A 79 -7.93 1.37 -3.76
C GLY A 79 -8.23 -0.13 -3.73
N ILE A 80 -9.44 -0.52 -3.39
CA ILE A 80 -9.85 -1.93 -3.28
C ILE A 80 -11.23 -2.13 -3.91
N LYS A 81 -11.50 -3.29 -4.50
CA LYS A 81 -12.83 -3.61 -5.05
C LYS A 81 -13.92 -3.50 -3.99
N GLY A 82 -14.98 -2.75 -4.28
CA GLY A 82 -16.09 -2.47 -3.36
C GLY A 82 -16.87 -3.71 -2.93
N LYS A 83 -16.76 -4.82 -3.66
CA LYS A 83 -17.34 -6.11 -3.27
C LYS A 83 -16.66 -6.75 -2.04
N TYR A 84 -15.41 -6.39 -1.72
CA TYR A 84 -14.67 -6.89 -0.55
C TYR A 84 -15.01 -6.10 0.72
N ARG A 85 -16.31 -6.05 1.04
CA ARG A 85 -16.85 -5.26 2.16
C ARG A 85 -16.23 -5.64 3.50
N ASP A 86 -15.99 -6.94 3.70
CA ASP A 86 -15.37 -7.48 4.91
C ASP A 86 -13.94 -6.94 5.13
N VAL A 87 -13.15 -6.81 4.05
CA VAL A 87 -11.80 -6.23 4.14
C VAL A 87 -11.88 -4.71 4.35
N ILE A 88 -12.82 -4.02 3.70
CA ILE A 88 -13.01 -2.58 3.90
C ILE A 88 -13.37 -2.28 5.35
N GLU A 89 -14.36 -2.99 5.91
CA GLU A 89 -14.79 -2.84 7.30
C GLU A 89 -13.66 -3.16 8.29
N LEU A 90 -12.81 -4.14 7.98
CA LEU A 90 -11.63 -4.48 8.78
C LEU A 90 -10.59 -3.35 8.80
N LEU A 91 -10.35 -2.70 7.65
CA LEU A 91 -9.32 -1.68 7.49
C LEU A 91 -9.76 -0.32 8.03
N GLN A 92 -11.05 0.03 7.91
CA GLN A 92 -11.59 1.35 8.25
C GLN A 92 -11.18 1.87 9.65
N PRO A 93 -11.29 1.10 10.75
CA PRO A 93 -10.89 1.58 12.09
C PRO A 93 -9.37 1.64 12.30
N ARG A 94 -8.56 1.14 11.36
CA ARG A 94 -7.10 1.04 11.45
C ARG A 94 -6.37 2.11 10.64
N LEU A 95 -7.11 2.93 9.88
CA LEU A 95 -6.52 3.94 9.00
C LEU A 95 -5.77 5.02 9.80
N ALA A 96 -4.56 5.33 9.35
CA ALA A 96 -3.82 6.47 9.86
C ALA A 96 -4.44 7.79 9.37
N GLN A 97 -4.09 8.90 10.03
CA GLN A 97 -4.50 10.23 9.58
C GLN A 97 -4.03 10.50 8.14
N GLY A 98 -4.93 11.07 7.33
CA GLY A 98 -4.64 11.36 5.92
C GLY A 98 -4.75 10.15 4.99
N VAL A 99 -5.15 8.98 5.50
CA VAL A 99 -5.41 7.78 4.71
C VAL A 99 -6.91 7.57 4.53
N GLU A 100 -7.31 7.24 3.31
CA GLU A 100 -8.69 6.88 2.98
C GLU A 100 -8.76 5.58 2.17
N ILE A 101 -9.90 4.90 2.24
CA ILE A 101 -10.22 3.75 1.37
C ILE A 101 -11.10 4.25 0.23
N VAL A 102 -10.74 3.92 -1.00
CA VAL A 102 -11.53 4.23 -2.20
C VAL A 102 -12.05 2.93 -2.79
N PRO A 103 -13.34 2.61 -2.60
CA PRO A 103 -13.96 1.45 -3.21
C PRO A 103 -14.00 1.60 -4.74
N LEU A 104 -13.50 0.58 -5.43
CA LEU A 104 -13.54 0.48 -6.89
C LEU A 104 -14.79 -0.30 -7.35
N PRO A 105 -15.25 -0.08 -8.59
CA PRO A 105 -16.34 -0.84 -9.18
C PRO A 105 -16.19 -2.37 -9.08
#